data_AF-A0A0M8KQG0-F1
#
_entry.id   AF-A0A0M8KQG0-F1
#
_cell.length_a   1.000
_cell.length_b   1.000
_cell.length_c   1.000
_cell.angle_alpha   90.00
_cell.angle_beta   90.00
_cell.angle_gamma   90.00
#
_symmetry.space_group_name_H-M   'P 1'
#
loop_
_entity.id
_entity.type
_entity.pdbx_description
1 polymer ?
#
loop_
_entity_poly.entity_id
_entity_poly.type
_entity_poly.pdbx_seq_one_letter_code
_entity_poly.pdbx_strand_id
1 'polypeptide(L)'
;MTAFVADLLPAGTPVYLVHDSHAEDKDQHGRLLRYVETVDGTDVGHLVLSEGYGVNWNLSTDPAFDRFEDYNHAAVIALDHNRGSWASCSAEDFPPQKSGP
;
A
#
# COMPACT_ATOMS: atom_id res chain seq x y z
N MET A 1 9.05 -8.29 6.17
CA MET A 1 8.57 -7.29 5.19
C MET A 1 8.98 -7.63 3.77
N THR A 2 10.27 -7.67 3.43
CA THR A 2 10.72 -7.97 2.04
C THR A 2 10.45 -9.41 1.58
N ALA A 3 10.45 -10.38 2.50
CA ALA A 3 10.14 -11.78 2.19
C ALA A 3 8.73 -11.96 1.62
N PHE A 4 7.73 -11.22 2.12
CA PHE A 4 6.33 -11.35 1.66
C PHE A 4 6.19 -11.10 0.16
N VAL A 5 6.75 -9.98 -0.33
CA VAL A 5 6.69 -9.65 -1.76
C VAL A 5 7.56 -10.61 -2.58
N ALA A 6 8.68 -11.09 -2.04
CA ALA A 6 9.53 -12.06 -2.74
C ALA A 6 8.85 -13.43 -2.90
N ASP A 7 8.06 -13.85 -1.90
CA ASP A 7 7.28 -15.09 -1.95
C ASP A 7 6.04 -14.94 -2.84
N LEU A 8 5.40 -13.75 -2.82
CA LEU A 8 4.25 -13.43 -3.68
C LEU A 8 4.65 -13.27 -5.15
N LEU A 9 5.80 -12.65 -5.41
CA LEU A 9 6.35 -12.37 -6.73
C LEU A 9 7.80 -12.88 -6.84
N PRO A 10 8.01 -14.21 -6.95
CA PRO A 10 9.33 -14.75 -7.22
C PRO A 10 9.94 -14.13 -8.48
N ALA A 11 11.27 -14.02 -8.53
CA ALA A 11 11.96 -13.44 -9.67
C ALA A 11 11.56 -14.15 -10.98
N GLY A 12 11.18 -13.36 -11.99
CA GLY A 12 10.65 -13.86 -13.27
C GLY A 12 9.12 -13.95 -13.34
N THR A 13 8.41 -13.69 -12.24
CA THR A 13 6.95 -13.59 -12.25
C THR A 13 6.50 -12.43 -13.15
N PRO A 14 5.63 -12.68 -14.16
CA PRO A 14 5.09 -11.63 -14.99
C PRO A 14 4.09 -10.78 -14.19
N VAL A 15 4.14 -9.47 -14.40
CA VAL A 15 3.26 -8.49 -13.76
C VAL A 15 2.85 -7.41 -14.76
N TYR A 16 1.73 -6.74 -14.48
CA TYR A 16 1.33 -5.52 -15.13
C TYR A 16 1.74 -4.32 -14.28
N LEU A 17 2.33 -3.32 -14.94
CA LEU A 17 2.66 -2.04 -14.35
C LEU A 17 1.59 -1.03 -14.74
N VAL A 18 0.74 -0.68 -13.79
CA VAL A 18 -0.39 0.24 -14.01
C VAL A 18 0.01 1.64 -13.57
N HIS A 19 -0.12 2.60 -14.46
CA HIS A 19 0.13 4.01 -14.19
C HIS A 19 -1.07 4.62 -13.46
N ASP A 20 -0.80 5.42 -12.44
CA ASP A 20 -1.81 6.23 -11.76
C ASP A 20 -2.06 7.51 -12.55
N SER A 21 -3.32 7.89 -12.78
CA SER A 21 -3.64 9.04 -13.63
C SER A 21 -3.23 10.41 -13.06
N HIS A 22 -2.93 10.47 -11.77
CA HIS A 22 -2.57 11.68 -11.02
C HIS A 22 -1.12 11.70 -10.54
N ALA A 23 -0.39 10.58 -10.66
CA ALA A 23 1.03 10.52 -10.34
C ALA A 23 1.92 10.96 -11.51
N GLU A 24 3.12 11.44 -11.18
CA GLU A 24 4.20 11.55 -12.16
C GLU A 24 4.63 10.16 -12.65
N ASP A 25 5.09 10.08 -13.90
CA ASP A 25 5.55 8.80 -14.49
C ASP A 25 6.71 8.17 -13.71
N LYS A 26 7.57 9.02 -13.15
CA LYS A 26 8.80 8.67 -12.44
C LYS A 26 9.03 9.59 -11.26
N ASP A 27 9.75 9.10 -10.26
CA ASP A 27 10.26 9.96 -9.19
C ASP A 27 11.54 10.72 -9.59
N GLN A 28 12.04 11.55 -8.66
CA GLN A 28 13.29 12.32 -8.81
C GLN A 28 14.55 11.47 -9.09
N HIS A 29 14.49 10.15 -8.88
CA HIS A 29 15.58 9.22 -9.15
C HIS A 29 15.36 8.43 -10.46
N GLY A 30 14.30 8.73 -11.20
CA GLY A 30 13.96 8.08 -12.46
C GLY A 30 13.30 6.70 -12.31
N ARG A 31 12.86 6.33 -11.10
CA ARG A 31 12.13 5.07 -10.86
C ARG A 31 10.68 5.25 -11.29
N LEU A 32 10.13 4.27 -12.01
CA LEU A 32 8.72 4.28 -12.38
C LEU A 32 7.83 4.23 -11.12
N LEU A 33 6.81 5.08 -11.08
CA LEU A 33 5.77 5.04 -10.06
C LEU A 33 4.58 4.26 -10.61
N ARG A 34 4.34 3.05 -10.10
CA ARG A 34 3.37 2.11 -10.65
C ARG A 34 2.66 1.33 -9.56
N TYR A 35 1.39 1.07 -9.78
CA TYR A 35 0.74 -0.08 -9.17
C TYR A 35 1.24 -1.35 -9.86
N VAL A 36 1.42 -2.41 -9.09
CA VAL A 36 1.85 -3.71 -9.60
C VAL A 36 0.68 -4.66 -9.45
N GLU A 37 0.25 -5.23 -10.58
CA GLU A 37 -0.78 -6.25 -10.62
C GLU A 37 -0.20 -7.56 -11.15
N THR A 38 -0.57 -8.67 -10.53
CA THR A 38 -0.30 -9.99 -11.09
C THR A 38 -1.17 -10.24 -12.32
N VAL A 39 -0.82 -11.26 -13.11
CA VAL A 39 -1.59 -11.62 -14.31
C VAL A 39 -3.04 -12.06 -14.03
N ASP A 40 -3.34 -12.47 -12.81
CA ASP A 40 -4.70 -12.83 -12.35
C ASP A 40 -5.49 -11.63 -11.76
N GLY A 41 -4.92 -10.42 -11.81
CA GLY A 41 -5.57 -9.18 -11.38
C GLY A 41 -5.39 -8.84 -9.90
N THR A 42 -4.51 -9.55 -9.18
CA THR A 42 -4.21 -9.23 -7.78
C THR A 42 -3.39 -7.95 -7.69
N ASP A 43 -3.91 -6.95 -6.98
CA ASP A 43 -3.16 -5.74 -6.62
C ASP A 43 -2.17 -6.04 -5.47
N VAL A 44 -0.89 -5.99 -5.80
CA VAL A 44 0.21 -6.29 -4.87
C VAL A 44 0.36 -5.21 -3.80
N GLY A 45 0.16 -3.94 -4.16
CA GLY A 45 0.24 -2.81 -3.22
C GLY A 45 -0.86 -2.89 -2.18
N HIS A 46 -2.08 -3.20 -2.63
CA HIS A 46 -3.22 -3.41 -1.73
C HIS A 46 -2.97 -4.58 -0.76
N LEU A 47 -2.42 -5.71 -1.22
CA LEU A 47 -2.07 -6.84 -0.36
C LEU A 47 -0.99 -6.49 0.68
N VAL A 48 0.06 -5.77 0.27
CA VAL A 48 1.11 -5.31 1.20
C VAL A 48 0.52 -4.47 2.34
N LEU A 49 -0.42 -3.58 2.02
CA LEU A 49 -1.12 -2.76 3.03
C LEU A 49 -2.06 -3.61 3.89
N SER A 50 -2.83 -4.52 3.29
CA SER A 50 -3.78 -5.41 3.97
C SER A 50 -3.12 -6.35 4.98
N GLU A 51 -1.87 -6.74 4.71
CA GLU A 51 -1.04 -7.57 5.59
C GLU A 51 -0.27 -6.75 6.63
N GLY A 52 -0.40 -5.41 6.64
CA GLY A 52 0.25 -4.54 7.63
C GLY A 52 1.74 -4.34 7.40
N TYR A 53 2.20 -4.46 6.15
CA TYR A 53 3.61 -4.27 5.77
C TYR A 53 3.89 -2.88 5.18
N GLY A 54 2.91 -1.99 5.19
CA GLY A 54 3.08 -0.61 4.76
C GLY A 54 1.99 0.30 5.33
N VAL A 55 2.13 1.58 5.04
CA VAL A 55 1.12 2.60 5.33
C VAL A 55 0.77 3.31 4.04
N ASN A 56 -0.49 3.69 3.87
CA ASN A 56 -0.82 4.64 2.82
C ASN A 56 -0.39 6.03 3.32
N TRP A 57 0.72 6.54 2.79
CA TRP A 57 1.23 7.84 3.22
C TRP A 57 0.31 8.93 2.67
N ASN A 58 -0.32 9.68 3.57
CA ASN A 58 -1.15 10.83 3.21
C ASN A 58 -0.26 11.95 2.66
N LEU A 59 -0.02 11.91 1.36
CA LEU A 59 0.37 13.08 0.60
C LEU A 59 -0.93 13.85 0.41
N SER A 60 -1.02 15.06 0.94
CA SER A 60 -2.16 15.95 0.68
C SER A 60 -2.13 16.39 -0.79
N THR A 61 -2.46 15.46 -1.69
CA THR A 61 -2.53 15.62 -3.14
C THR A 61 -3.98 15.83 -3.54
N ASP A 62 -4.24 16.89 -4.30
CA ASP A 62 -5.51 17.19 -4.94
C ASP A 62 -5.28 17.33 -6.46
N PRO A 63 -5.82 16.43 -7.30
CA PRO A 63 -6.63 15.25 -6.94
C PRO A 63 -5.81 14.14 -6.25
N ALA A 64 -6.51 13.28 -5.50
CA ALA A 64 -5.91 12.10 -4.88
C ALA A 64 -5.55 11.04 -5.94
N PHE A 65 -4.57 10.19 -5.63
CA PHE A 65 -4.23 9.02 -6.45
C PHE A 65 -5.43 8.08 -6.62
N ASP A 66 -5.49 7.39 -7.75
CA ASP A 66 -6.63 6.59 -8.21
C ASP A 66 -7.06 5.52 -7.18
N ARG A 67 -6.11 4.95 -6.42
CA ARG A 67 -6.37 3.89 -5.42
C ARG A 67 -6.29 4.35 -3.96
N PHE A 68 -6.26 5.66 -3.73
CA PHE A 68 -5.99 6.21 -2.40
C PHE A 68 -6.96 5.71 -1.33
N GLU A 69 -8.28 5.76 -1.59
CA GLU A 69 -9.29 5.36 -0.61
C GLU A 69 -9.19 3.87 -0.25
N ASP A 70 -9.07 3.00 -1.24
CA ASP A 70 -8.94 1.56 -1.06
C ASP A 70 -7.66 1.21 -0.27
N TYR A 71 -6.53 1.84 -0.61
CA TYR A 71 -5.26 1.63 0.07
C TYR A 71 -5.29 2.13 1.51
N ASN A 72 -5.93 3.29 1.74
CA ASN A 72 -6.11 3.83 3.08
C ASN A 72 -6.95 2.89 3.94
N HIS A 73 -8.07 2.40 3.39
CA HIS A 73 -8.94 1.46 4.10
C HIS A 73 -8.22 0.16 4.45
N ALA A 74 -7.47 -0.44 3.51
CA ALA A 74 -6.67 -1.63 3.75
C ALA A 74 -5.64 -1.44 4.87
N ALA A 75 -4.94 -0.30 4.86
CA ALA A 75 -3.94 0.04 5.88
C ALA A 75 -4.58 0.23 7.28
N VAL A 76 -5.75 0.88 7.36
CA VAL A 76 -6.49 1.07 8.62
C VAL A 76 -6.96 -0.26 9.19
N ILE A 77 -7.53 -1.16 8.37
CA ILE A 77 -7.93 -2.50 8.84
C ILE A 77 -6.71 -3.28 9.38
N ALA A 78 -5.58 -3.21 8.69
CA ALA A 78 -4.37 -3.90 9.13
C ALA A 78 -3.85 -3.37 10.47
N LEU A 79 -3.95 -2.06 10.70
CA LEU A 79 -3.65 -1.42 11.98
C LEU A 79 -4.61 -1.91 13.07
N ASP A 80 -5.92 -1.80 12.85
CA ASP A 80 -6.95 -2.19 13.84
C ASP A 80 -6.87 -3.66 14.25
N HIS A 81 -6.40 -4.52 13.34
CA HIS A 81 -6.24 -5.96 13.56
C HIS A 81 -4.82 -6.36 14.01
N ASN A 82 -3.93 -5.39 14.26
CA ASN A 82 -2.53 -5.64 14.67
C ASN A 82 -1.80 -6.61 13.72
N ARG A 83 -1.97 -6.44 12.40
CA ARG A 83 -1.35 -7.31 11.39
C ARG A 83 0.08 -6.88 11.07
N GLY A 84 0.90 -7.85 10.67
CA GLY A 84 2.25 -7.58 10.17
C GLY A 84 3.07 -6.75 11.15
N SER A 85 3.55 -5.59 10.68
CA SER A 85 4.37 -4.68 11.49
C SER A 85 3.61 -4.09 12.69
N TRP A 86 2.28 -4.05 12.64
CA TRP A 86 1.45 -3.52 13.73
C TRP A 86 1.29 -4.49 14.90
N ALA A 87 1.64 -5.77 14.73
CA ALA A 87 1.50 -6.80 15.77
C ALA A 87 2.27 -6.48 17.08
N SER A 88 3.32 -5.67 16.97
CA SER A 88 4.15 -5.23 18.10
C SER A 88 3.81 -3.82 18.60
N CYS A 89 2.88 -3.12 17.96
CA CYS A 89 2.46 -1.80 18.39
C CYS A 89 1.44 -1.91 19.53
N SER A 90 1.60 -1.06 20.53
CA SER A 90 0.64 -0.95 21.63
C SER A 90 -0.42 0.10 21.32
N ALA A 91 -1.60 -0.02 21.93
CA ALA A 91 -2.67 0.97 21.79
C ALA A 91 -2.27 2.38 22.28
N GLU A 92 -1.16 2.48 23.02
CA GLU A 92 -0.59 3.74 23.49
C GLU A 92 0.22 4.46 22.39
N ASP A 93 0.75 3.71 21.42
CA ASP A 93 1.55 4.24 20.31
C ASP A 93 0.67 4.95 19.25
N PHE A 94 -0.62 4.58 19.20
CA PHE A 94 -1.60 5.11 18.25
C PHE A 94 -2.92 5.41 18.97
N PRO A 95 -3.10 6.62 19.55
CA PRO A 95 -4.40 7.02 20.05
C PRO A 95 -5.43 6.90 18.92
N PRO A 96 -6.67 6.47 19.20
CA PRO A 96 -7.67 6.23 18.18
C PRO A 96 -7.80 7.47 17.29
N GLN A 97 -7.51 7.31 16.01
CA GLN A 97 -7.72 8.38 15.05
C GLN A 97 -9.21 8.63 15.01
N LYS A 98 -9.63 9.86 15.34
CA LYS A 98 -11.03 10.24 15.19
C LYS A 98 -11.40 10.02 13.73
N SER A 99 -12.33 9.11 13.46
CA SER A 99 -13.07 9.09 12.22
C SER A 99 -13.64 10.50 12.01
N GLY A 100 -13.12 11.19 10.99
CA GLY A 100 -13.59 12.51 10.59
C GLY A 100 -15.07 12.48 10.20
N PRO A 101 -15.75 13.63 10.23
CA PRO A 101 -17.20 13.74 10.04
C PRO A 101 -17.67 13.25 8.68
#